data_AF-A0A949CJ01-F1
#
_entry.id   AF-A0A949CJ01-F1
#
_cell.length_a   1.000
_cell.length_b   1.000
_cell.length_c   1.000
_cell.angle_alpha   90.00
_cell.angle_beta   90.00
_cell.angle_gamma   90.00
#
_symmetry.space_group_name_H-M   'P 1'
#
loop_
_entity.id
_entity.type
_entity.pdbx_description
1 polymer ?
#
loop_
_entity_poly.entity_id
_entity_poly.type
_entity_poly.pdbx_seq_one_letter_code
_entity_poly.pdbx_strand_id
1 'polypeptide(L)'
;MTKPLPTNTIPAFLWSIIKPYKWWYLLMMQAPFVNCTYKIFSTFAVKLVVDAFTSSAIPEYSDFIFPITVFISSILIMEMGWRVSHFAWMKSQPFVRTNIVARSYDYIQNHSYVFFQNTHSGSILSKIKGILAGYNNLWFGFHHRLRCRFSKFCDGDCARIHQPLALYFHGFVVLSIFSGDVSYVA
;
A
#
# COMPACT_ATOMS: atom_id res chain seq x y z
N MET A 1 -0.15 -30.93 -9.32
CA MET A 1 0.09 -30.68 -10.75
C MET A 1 0.32 -29.19 -10.96
N THR A 2 1.58 -28.75 -11.02
CA THR A 2 1.94 -27.35 -11.23
C THR A 2 1.89 -27.03 -12.74
N LYS A 3 1.20 -25.94 -13.09
CA LYS A 3 1.03 -25.48 -14.48
C LYS A 3 2.42 -25.24 -15.13
N PRO A 4 2.66 -25.66 -16.38
CA PRO A 4 3.93 -25.41 -17.06
C PRO A 4 4.23 -23.91 -17.13
N LEU A 5 5.49 -23.56 -16.92
CA LEU A 5 5.95 -22.17 -16.87
C LEU A 5 5.75 -21.51 -18.24
N PRO A 6 5.02 -20.39 -18.34
CA PRO A 6 4.85 -19.69 -19.60
C PRO A 6 6.21 -19.14 -20.06
N THR A 7 6.64 -19.59 -21.23
CA THR A 7 7.90 -19.17 -21.86
C THR A 7 7.78 -17.80 -22.52
N ASN A 8 8.89 -17.05 -22.40
CA ASN A 8 9.40 -15.94 -23.23
C ASN A 8 9.62 -14.56 -22.61
N THR A 9 9.30 -14.29 -21.34
CA THR A 9 9.77 -13.04 -20.69
C THR A 9 9.74 -13.11 -19.15
N ILE A 10 10.82 -12.63 -18.51
CA ILE A 10 10.92 -12.44 -17.04
C ILE A 10 9.68 -11.75 -16.41
N PRO A 11 9.10 -10.69 -17.02
CA PRO A 11 7.87 -10.09 -16.49
C PRO A 11 6.64 -11.01 -16.50
N ALA A 12 6.49 -11.94 -17.45
CA ALA A 12 5.37 -12.88 -17.46
C ALA A 12 5.45 -13.90 -16.30
N PHE A 13 6.66 -14.36 -15.99
CA PHE A 13 6.92 -15.20 -14.82
C PHE A 13 6.60 -14.45 -13.52
N LEU A 14 7.12 -13.23 -13.36
CA LEU A 14 6.86 -12.38 -12.18
C LEU A 14 5.36 -12.06 -12.04
N TRP A 15 4.69 -11.73 -13.14
CA TRP A 15 3.26 -11.44 -13.16
C TRP A 15 2.42 -12.63 -12.69
N SER A 16 2.80 -13.86 -13.07
CA SER A 16 2.13 -15.08 -12.62
C SER A 16 2.20 -15.30 -11.11
N ILE A 17 3.24 -14.78 -10.46
CA ILE A 17 3.48 -14.88 -9.02
C ILE A 17 2.80 -13.74 -8.27
N ILE A 18 2.73 -12.54 -8.88
CA ILE A 18 2.14 -11.34 -8.28
C ILE A 18 0.60 -11.37 -8.30
N LYS A 19 -0.02 -11.88 -9.38
CA LYS A 19 -1.48 -11.92 -9.58
C LYS A 19 -2.30 -12.44 -8.37
N PRO A 20 -1.93 -13.54 -7.68
CA PRO A 20 -2.69 -14.02 -6.51
C PRO A 20 -2.67 -13.07 -5.31
N TYR A 21 -1.68 -12.17 -5.20
CA TYR A 21 -1.51 -11.26 -4.06
C TYR A 21 -2.05 -9.84 -4.32
N LYS A 22 -2.82 -9.63 -5.39
CA LYS A 22 -3.35 -8.32 -5.80
C LYS A 22 -4.02 -7.52 -4.66
N TRP A 23 -4.78 -8.19 -3.80
CA TRP A 23 -5.50 -7.55 -2.69
C TRP A 23 -4.57 -7.01 -1.60
N TRP A 24 -3.50 -7.75 -1.29
CA TRP A 24 -2.48 -7.29 -0.34
C TRP A 24 -1.74 -6.06 -0.88
N TYR A 25 -1.49 -6.02 -2.19
CA TYR A 25 -0.89 -4.85 -2.83
C TYR A 25 -1.81 -3.64 -2.90
N LEU A 26 -3.13 -3.84 -3.05
CA LEU A 26 -4.11 -2.75 -2.95
C LEU A 26 -4.17 -2.18 -1.53
N LEU A 27 -4.19 -3.03 -0.50
CA LEU A 27 -4.13 -2.60 0.90
C LEU A 27 -2.86 -1.83 1.23
N MET A 28 -1.75 -2.16 0.58
CA MET A 28 -0.53 -1.38 0.70
C MET A 28 -0.63 0.01 0.06
N MET A 29 -1.35 0.10 -1.06
CA MET A 29 -1.54 1.33 -1.82
C MET A 29 -2.50 2.31 -1.14
N GLN A 30 -3.32 1.89 -0.17
CA GLN A 30 -4.25 2.79 0.54
C GLN A 30 -3.54 3.82 1.44
N ALA A 31 -2.36 3.48 1.98
CA ALA A 31 -1.63 4.34 2.93
C ALA A 31 -1.35 5.76 2.39
N PRO A 32 -0.83 5.94 1.15
CA PRO A 32 -0.68 7.29 0.60
C PRO A 32 -2.01 8.02 0.41
N PHE A 33 -3.12 7.35 0.08
CA PHE A 33 -4.43 8.02 -0.02
C PHE A 33 -4.88 8.56 1.33
N VAL A 34 -4.77 7.76 2.39
CA VAL A 34 -5.12 8.18 3.75
C VAL A 34 -4.22 9.33 4.22
N ASN A 35 -2.93 9.29 3.88
CA ASN A 35 -2.02 10.38 4.19
C ASN A 35 -2.40 11.70 3.49
N CYS A 36 -2.90 11.63 2.26
CA CYS A 36 -3.42 12.80 1.57
C CYS A 36 -4.65 13.38 2.26
N THR A 37 -5.59 12.53 2.69
CA THR A 37 -6.76 13.00 3.44
C THR A 37 -6.37 13.68 4.74
N TYR A 38 -5.40 13.13 5.48
CA TYR A 38 -4.91 13.74 6.72
C TYR A 38 -4.40 15.18 6.53
N LYS A 39 -3.64 15.44 5.46
CA LYS A 39 -3.14 16.80 5.17
C LYS A 39 -4.27 17.82 4.97
N ILE A 40 -5.35 17.41 4.29
CA ILE A 40 -6.52 18.26 4.04
C ILE A 40 -7.23 18.57 5.35
N PHE A 41 -7.52 17.55 6.17
CA PHE A 41 -8.23 17.72 7.44
C PHE A 41 -7.41 18.49 8.48
N SER A 42 -6.09 18.26 8.55
CA SER A 42 -5.22 18.98 9.47
C SER A 42 -5.21 20.49 9.18
N THR A 43 -5.11 20.87 7.89
CA THR A 43 -5.19 22.28 7.47
C THR A 43 -6.57 22.89 7.76
N PHE A 44 -7.65 22.12 7.55
CA PHE A 44 -9.02 22.56 7.85
C PHE A 44 -9.25 22.75 9.36
N ALA A 45 -8.75 21.84 10.20
CA ALA A 45 -8.88 21.94 11.65
C ALA A 45 -8.20 23.21 12.18
N VAL A 46 -7.01 23.55 11.68
CA VAL A 46 -6.32 24.81 12.04
C VAL A 46 -7.14 26.03 11.65
N LYS A 47 -7.74 26.03 10.45
CA LYS A 47 -8.62 27.13 10.03
C LYS A 47 -9.80 27.31 10.99
N LEU A 48 -10.43 26.21 11.38
CA LEU A 48 -11.59 26.25 12.26
C LEU A 48 -11.26 26.75 13.67
N VAL A 49 -10.05 26.47 14.16
CA VAL A 49 -9.53 27.07 15.40
C VAL A 49 -9.35 28.59 15.26
N VAL A 50 -8.79 29.07 14.16
CA VAL A 50 -8.61 30.51 13.89
C VAL A 50 -9.96 31.22 13.78
N ASP A 51 -10.93 30.60 13.10
CA ASP A 51 -12.29 31.14 12.98
C ASP A 51 -12.96 31.24 14.37
N ALA A 52 -12.77 30.26 15.26
CA ALA A 52 -13.26 30.31 16.64
C ALA A 52 -12.63 31.45 17.47
N PHE A 53 -11.33 31.72 17.31
CA PHE A 53 -10.65 32.83 18.00
C PHE A 53 -11.07 34.22 17.51
N THR A 54 -11.54 34.34 16.28
CA THR A 54 -11.88 35.64 15.67
C THR A 54 -13.36 35.98 15.75
N SER A 55 -14.23 35.00 15.98
CA SER A 55 -15.69 35.18 15.99
C SER A 55 -16.25 35.71 17.32
N SER A 56 -15.55 35.48 18.44
CA SER A 56 -16.07 35.74 19.79
C SER A 56 -15.06 36.52 20.63
N ALA A 57 -15.47 37.64 21.24
CA ALA A 57 -14.59 38.47 22.11
C ALA A 57 -14.23 37.78 23.44
N ILE A 58 -15.09 36.85 23.91
CA ILE A 58 -14.84 35.95 25.03
C ILE A 58 -15.14 34.54 24.50
N PRO A 59 -14.12 33.75 24.13
CA PRO A 59 -14.35 32.44 23.53
C PRO A 59 -14.88 31.45 24.58
N GLU A 60 -15.98 30.78 24.24
CA GLU A 60 -16.59 29.74 25.07
C GLU A 60 -15.92 28.38 24.79
N TYR A 61 -15.83 27.51 25.80
CA TYR A 61 -15.15 26.21 25.67
C TYR A 61 -15.81 25.28 24.64
N SER A 62 -17.10 25.45 24.37
CA SER A 62 -17.87 24.67 23.38
C SER A 62 -17.32 24.78 21.96
N ASP A 63 -16.80 25.95 21.59
CA ASP A 63 -16.38 26.24 20.21
C ASP A 63 -15.09 25.50 19.82
N PHE A 64 -14.31 25.05 20.82
CA PHE A 64 -13.07 24.31 20.61
C PHE A 64 -13.26 22.78 20.56
N ILE A 65 -14.40 22.25 21.02
CA ILE A 65 -14.63 20.80 21.04
C ILE A 65 -14.68 20.24 19.61
N PHE A 66 -15.33 20.96 18.68
CA PHE A 66 -15.43 20.56 17.29
C PHE A 66 -14.08 20.48 16.55
N PRO A 67 -13.21 21.52 16.55
CA PRO A 67 -11.91 21.43 15.89
C PRO A 67 -10.99 20.38 16.51
N ILE A 68 -11.00 20.22 17.85
CA ILE A 68 -10.17 19.22 18.54
C ILE A 68 -10.58 17.80 18.15
N THR A 69 -11.88 17.51 18.11
CA THR A 69 -12.37 16.17 17.73
C THR A 69 -12.03 15.83 16.28
N VAL A 70 -12.16 16.77 15.35
CA VAL A 70 -11.78 16.61 13.94
C VAL A 70 -10.27 16.35 13.79
N PHE A 71 -9.44 17.03 14.58
CA PHE A 71 -7.99 16.82 14.55
C PHE A 71 -7.62 15.41 15.06
N ILE A 72 -8.17 15.00 16.20
CA ILE A 72 -7.91 13.68 16.79
C ILE A 72 -8.39 12.56 15.86
N SER A 73 -9.60 12.67 15.29
CA SER A 73 -10.12 11.67 14.36
C SER A 73 -9.24 11.52 13.12
N SER A 74 -8.69 12.63 12.62
CA SER A 74 -7.80 12.63 11.45
C SER A 74 -6.50 11.87 11.72
N ILE A 75 -5.90 12.05 12.90
CA ILE A 75 -4.69 11.32 13.32
C ILE A 75 -4.99 9.83 13.46
N LEU A 76 -6.12 9.46 14.09
CA LEU A 76 -6.47 8.06 14.28
C LEU A 76 -6.67 7.33 12.95
N ILE A 77 -7.38 7.93 12.00
CA ILE A 77 -7.58 7.35 10.66
C ILE A 77 -6.25 7.19 9.94
N MET A 78 -5.36 8.19 10.03
CA MET A 78 -4.02 8.11 9.45
C MET A 78 -3.22 6.93 10.02
N GLU A 79 -3.14 6.82 11.35
CA GLU A 79 -2.43 5.74 12.01
C GLU A 79 -3.00 4.38 11.63
N MET A 80 -4.33 4.20 11.65
CA MET A 80 -4.97 2.94 11.23
C MET A 80 -4.60 2.55 9.79
N GLY A 81 -4.63 3.51 8.85
CA GLY A 81 -4.23 3.28 7.46
C GLY A 81 -2.79 2.78 7.32
N TRP A 82 -1.87 3.36 8.09
CA TRP A 82 -0.47 2.91 8.13
C TRP A 82 -0.31 1.52 8.78
N ARG A 83 -1.06 1.22 9.86
CA ARG A 83 -1.01 -0.10 10.52
C ARG A 83 -1.45 -1.22 9.60
N VAL A 84 -2.57 -1.04 8.89
CA VAL A 84 -3.08 -2.05 7.95
C VAL A 84 -2.11 -2.27 6.78
N SER A 85 -1.54 -1.19 6.23
CA SER A 85 -0.54 -1.28 5.16
C SER A 85 0.72 -2.02 5.62
N HIS A 86 1.20 -1.75 6.84
CA HIS A 86 2.36 -2.43 7.39
C HIS A 86 2.09 -3.92 7.65
N PHE A 87 0.91 -4.27 8.16
CA PHE A 87 0.50 -5.66 8.33
C PHE A 87 0.45 -6.41 6.98
N ALA A 88 -0.11 -5.79 5.94
CA ALA A 88 -0.13 -6.34 4.59
C ALA A 88 1.28 -6.56 4.01
N TRP A 89 2.22 -5.64 4.29
CA TRP A 89 3.62 -5.80 3.90
C TRP A 89 4.27 -7.01 4.57
N MET A 90 4.19 -7.08 5.90
CA MET A 90 4.81 -8.14 6.69
C MET A 90 4.28 -9.51 6.30
N LYS A 91 3.00 -9.61 5.93
CA LYS A 91 2.40 -10.85 5.46
C LYS A 91 2.81 -11.18 4.03
N SER A 92 2.65 -10.26 3.08
CA SER A 92 2.88 -10.55 1.65
C SER A 92 4.33 -10.89 1.30
N GLN A 93 5.31 -10.25 1.95
CA GLN A 93 6.72 -10.40 1.64
C GLN A 93 7.26 -11.85 1.78
N PRO A 94 7.05 -12.58 2.89
CA PRO A 94 7.50 -13.97 3.01
C PRO A 94 6.78 -14.91 2.04
N PHE A 95 5.45 -14.76 1.85
CA PHE A 95 4.69 -15.64 0.97
C PHE A 95 5.14 -15.56 -0.49
N VAL A 96 5.40 -14.34 -0.99
CA VAL A 96 5.90 -14.17 -2.36
C VAL A 96 7.30 -14.75 -2.52
N ARG A 97 8.18 -14.53 -1.54
CA ARG A 97 9.55 -15.08 -1.56
C ARG A 97 9.55 -16.60 -1.57
N THR A 98 8.74 -17.24 -0.73
CA THR A 98 8.60 -18.70 -0.69
C THR A 98 8.10 -19.25 -2.03
N ASN A 99 7.12 -18.62 -2.65
CA ASN A 99 6.60 -19.05 -3.96
C ASN A 99 7.63 -18.94 -5.09
N ILE A 100 8.44 -17.88 -5.12
CA ILE A 100 9.52 -17.72 -6.11
C ILE A 100 10.54 -18.85 -5.96
N VAL A 101 10.95 -19.13 -4.72
CA VAL A 101 11.93 -20.16 -4.41
C VAL A 101 11.38 -21.54 -4.75
N ALA A 102 10.18 -21.89 -4.29
CA ALA A 102 9.54 -23.18 -4.55
C ALA A 102 9.40 -23.48 -6.05
N ARG A 103 8.92 -22.52 -6.84
CA ARG A 103 8.81 -22.70 -8.30
C ARG A 103 10.16 -22.80 -9.01
N SER A 104 11.17 -22.08 -8.53
CA SER A 104 12.53 -22.17 -9.08
C SER A 104 13.14 -23.54 -8.81
N TYR A 105 12.97 -24.07 -7.59
CA TYR A 105 13.41 -25.42 -7.25
C TYR A 105 12.65 -26.49 -8.04
N ASP A 106 11.33 -26.35 -8.18
CA ASP A 106 10.51 -27.27 -8.97
C ASP A 106 10.93 -27.33 -10.44
N TYR A 107 11.41 -26.22 -10.99
CA TYR A 107 11.96 -26.20 -12.34
C TYR A 107 13.31 -26.91 -12.44
N ILE A 108 14.19 -26.67 -11.47
CA ILE A 108 15.54 -27.22 -11.46
C ILE A 108 15.52 -28.74 -11.27
N GLN A 109 14.67 -29.28 -10.39
CA GLN A 109 14.63 -30.71 -10.12
C GLN A 109 14.23 -31.57 -11.33
N ASN A 110 13.57 -30.98 -12.33
CA ASN A 110 13.13 -31.68 -13.54
C ASN A 110 14.18 -31.63 -14.68
N HIS A 111 15.38 -31.09 -14.42
CA HIS A 111 16.47 -31.10 -15.41
C HIS A 111 17.25 -32.43 -15.43
N SER A 112 17.88 -32.73 -16.57
CA SER A 112 18.68 -33.94 -16.74
C SER A 112 19.96 -33.93 -15.88
N TYR A 113 20.48 -35.13 -15.57
CA TYR A 113 21.71 -35.26 -14.79
C TYR A 113 22.93 -34.58 -15.46
N VAL A 114 22.96 -34.56 -16.80
CA VAL A 114 23.99 -33.87 -17.61
C VAL A 114 24.00 -32.35 -17.35
N PHE A 115 22.85 -31.74 -17.07
CA PHE A 115 22.77 -30.32 -16.72
C PHE A 115 23.49 -30.02 -15.39
N PHE A 116 23.35 -30.90 -14.40
CA PHE A 116 23.98 -30.75 -13.08
C PHE A 116 25.48 -31.06 -13.10
N GLN A 117 25.95 -31.92 -14.00
CA GLN A 117 27.39 -32.14 -14.20
C GLN A 117 28.07 -30.92 -14.81
N ASN A 118 27.42 -30.27 -15.77
CA ASN A 118 27.97 -29.11 -16.49
C ASN A 118 27.75 -27.78 -15.77
N THR A 119 26.83 -27.72 -14.79
CA THR A 119 26.50 -26.49 -14.06
C THR A 119 26.73 -26.68 -12.57
N HIS A 120 27.68 -25.94 -12.01
CA HIS A 120 27.95 -25.98 -10.58
C HIS A 120 26.74 -25.51 -9.76
N SER A 121 26.40 -26.24 -8.69
CA SER A 121 25.25 -25.97 -7.82
C SER A 121 25.24 -24.53 -7.26
N GLY A 122 26.43 -23.97 -6.99
CA GLY A 122 26.57 -22.56 -6.56
C GLY A 122 26.09 -21.54 -7.61
N SER A 123 26.29 -21.81 -8.91
CA SER A 123 25.81 -20.93 -10.00
C SER A 123 24.29 -20.95 -10.08
N ILE A 124 23.67 -22.12 -9.90
CA ILE A 124 22.22 -22.29 -9.87
C ILE A 124 21.63 -21.51 -8.69
N LEU A 125 22.18 -21.69 -7.48
CA LEU A 125 21.71 -20.99 -6.29
C LEU A 125 21.87 -19.47 -6.41
N SER A 126 22.97 -19.00 -7.01
CA SER A 126 23.20 -17.57 -7.28
C SER A 126 22.14 -17.00 -8.23
N LYS A 127 21.74 -17.73 -9.28
CA LYS A 127 20.66 -17.33 -10.18
C LYS A 127 19.30 -17.23 -9.48
N ILE A 128 18.96 -18.21 -8.62
CA ILE A 128 17.71 -18.16 -7.84
C ILE A 128 17.70 -16.95 -6.91
N LYS A 129 18.80 -16.72 -6.18
CA LYS A 129 18.95 -15.53 -5.33
C LYS A 129 18.88 -14.23 -6.13
N GLY A 130 19.45 -14.22 -7.34
CA GLY A 130 19.37 -13.09 -8.28
C GLY A 130 17.94 -12.77 -8.70
N ILE A 131 17.11 -13.77 -9.01
CA ILE A 131 15.68 -13.59 -9.33
C ILE A 131 14.94 -13.00 -8.12
N LEU A 132 15.21 -13.51 -6.92
CA LEU A 132 14.62 -13.02 -5.69
C LEU A 132 15.00 -11.56 -5.39
N ALA A 133 16.28 -11.22 -5.57
CA ALA A 133 16.80 -9.87 -5.40
C ALA A 133 16.22 -8.91 -6.45
N GLY A 134 16.14 -9.34 -7.71
CA GLY A 134 15.51 -8.59 -8.79
C GLY A 134 14.05 -8.27 -8.51
N TYR A 135 13.27 -9.25 -8.02
CA TYR A 135 11.89 -9.03 -7.58
C TYR A 135 11.81 -7.98 -6.45
N ASN A 136 12.64 -8.10 -5.40
CA ASN A 136 12.64 -7.12 -4.32
C ASN A 136 12.95 -5.71 -4.83
N ASN A 137 13.97 -5.55 -5.70
CA ASN A 137 14.35 -4.24 -6.26
C ASN A 137 13.25 -3.64 -7.13
N LEU A 138 12.59 -4.44 -7.97
CA LEU A 138 11.43 -4.00 -8.75
C LEU A 138 10.30 -3.53 -7.85
N TRP A 139 10.01 -4.30 -6.80
CA TRP A 139 8.94 -4.00 -5.85
C TRP A 139 9.23 -2.74 -5.05
N PHE A 140 10.42 -2.60 -4.46
CA PHE A 140 10.85 -1.38 -3.76
C PHE A 140 10.83 -0.16 -4.68
N GLY A 141 11.34 -0.30 -5.91
CA GLY A 141 11.35 0.78 -6.89
C GLY A 141 9.94 1.20 -7.32
N PHE A 142 9.01 0.26 -7.45
CA PHE A 142 7.61 0.54 -7.74
C PHE A 142 6.92 1.24 -6.57
N HIS A 143 7.08 0.71 -5.35
CA HIS A 143 6.53 1.30 -4.14
C HIS A 143 7.04 2.72 -3.88
N HIS A 144 8.34 2.95 -4.01
CA HIS A 144 8.95 4.26 -3.82
C HIS A 144 8.47 5.27 -4.88
N ARG A 145 8.46 4.88 -6.17
CA ARG A 145 7.99 5.76 -7.25
C ARG A 145 6.51 6.09 -7.14
N LEU A 146 5.67 5.11 -6.80
CA LEU A 146 4.26 5.35 -6.57
C LEU A 146 4.05 6.28 -5.39
N ARG A 147 4.67 6.01 -4.23
CA ARG A 147 4.55 6.85 -3.05
C ARG A 147 4.97 8.29 -3.32
N CYS A 148 6.13 8.48 -3.97
CA CYS A 148 6.66 9.81 -4.27
C CYS A 148 5.76 10.58 -5.25
N ARG A 149 5.26 9.92 -6.30
CA ARG A 149 4.35 10.54 -7.26
C ARG A 149 2.99 10.88 -6.66
N PHE A 150 2.46 10.00 -5.80
CA PHE A 150 1.20 10.23 -5.11
C PHE A 150 1.29 11.37 -4.09
N SER A 151 2.38 11.44 -3.33
CA SER A 151 2.62 12.57 -2.41
C SER A 151 2.68 13.90 -3.16
N LYS A 152 3.42 13.96 -4.28
CA LYS A 152 3.50 15.18 -5.11
C LYS A 152 2.17 15.58 -5.73
N PHE A 153 1.37 14.61 -6.14
CA PHE A 153 0.02 14.86 -6.65
C PHE A 153 -0.86 15.51 -5.57
N CYS A 154 -0.86 14.95 -4.37
CA CYS A 154 -1.63 15.49 -3.25
C CYS A 154 -1.13 16.85 -2.78
N ASP A 155 0.18 17.11 -2.77
CA ASP A 155 0.73 18.43 -2.44
C ASP A 155 0.35 19.48 -3.51
N GLY A 156 0.31 19.07 -4.79
CA GLY A 156 -0.10 19.93 -5.89
C GLY A 156 -1.59 20.30 -5.88
N ASP A 157 -2.47 19.37 -5.54
CA ASP A 157 -3.92 19.63 -5.42
C ASP A 157 -4.27 20.34 -4.11
N CYS A 158 -3.57 20.08 -3.01
CA CYS A 158 -3.77 20.79 -1.75
C CYS A 158 -3.42 22.28 -1.86
N ALA A 159 -2.47 22.65 -2.73
CA ALA A 159 -2.18 24.05 -3.05
C ALA A 159 -3.28 24.72 -3.91
N ARG A 160 -4.15 23.93 -4.55
CA ARG A 160 -5.19 24.41 -5.48
C ARG A 160 -6.60 24.43 -4.85
N ILE A 161 -6.82 23.67 -3.78
CA ILE A 161 -8.11 23.60 -3.06
C ILE A 161 -8.17 24.70 -2.00
N HIS A 162 -8.49 25.92 -2.43
CA HIS A 162 -8.92 27.03 -1.58
C HIS A 162 -10.41 27.32 -1.81
N GLN A 163 -11.31 26.32 -1.78
CA GLN A 163 -12.79 26.42 -1.65
C GLN A 163 -13.52 25.04 -1.69
N PRO A 164 -14.81 24.89 -1.31
CA PRO A 164 -15.34 24.01 -0.25
C PRO A 164 -15.79 22.60 -0.70
N LEU A 165 -14.97 21.85 -1.42
CA LEU A 165 -15.33 20.48 -1.89
C LEU A 165 -15.10 19.34 -0.87
N ALA A 166 -14.61 19.64 0.35
CA ALA A 166 -14.23 18.65 1.35
C ALA A 166 -15.39 17.79 1.92
N LEU A 167 -16.64 18.25 1.78
CA LEU A 167 -17.83 17.53 2.29
C LEU A 167 -18.22 16.32 1.44
N TYR A 168 -17.89 16.28 0.14
CA TYR A 168 -18.28 15.17 -0.74
C TYR A 168 -17.44 13.91 -0.56
N PHE A 169 -16.18 14.03 -0.13
CA PHE A 169 -15.28 12.88 0.01
C PHE A 169 -15.46 12.09 1.31
N HIS A 170 -16.02 12.72 2.35
CA HIS A 170 -16.28 12.05 3.63
C HIS A 170 -17.37 10.96 3.51
N GLY A 171 -18.37 11.19 2.65
CA GLY A 171 -19.42 10.20 2.38
C GLY A 171 -18.90 8.95 1.67
N PHE A 172 -17.98 9.11 0.71
CA PHE A 172 -17.54 7.98 -0.11
C PHE A 172 -16.55 7.06 0.60
N VAL A 173 -15.62 7.61 1.40
CA VAL A 173 -14.60 6.80 2.10
C VAL A 173 -15.19 6.08 3.31
N VAL A 174 -16.11 6.69 4.06
CA VAL A 174 -16.78 6.02 5.19
C VAL A 174 -17.71 4.90 4.70
N LEU A 175 -18.43 5.09 3.58
CA LEU A 175 -19.26 4.02 2.98
C LEU A 175 -18.43 2.87 2.41
N SER A 176 -17.22 3.15 1.93
CA SER A 176 -16.30 2.13 1.40
C SER A 176 -15.70 1.25 2.49
N ILE A 177 -15.57 1.78 3.72
CA ILE A 177 -15.04 1.04 4.88
C ILE A 177 -16.15 0.26 5.59
N PHE A 178 -17.41 0.75 5.58
CA PHE A 178 -18.54 0.08 6.24
C PHE A 178 -19.39 -0.83 5.35
N SER A 179 -19.22 -0.85 4.01
CA SER A 179 -19.88 -1.84 3.13
C SER A 179 -19.12 -3.18 3.05
N GLY A 180 -18.18 -3.43 3.96
CA GLY A 180 -17.29 -4.59 3.95
C GLY A 180 -17.65 -5.74 4.89
N ASP A 181 -18.77 -5.67 5.61
CA ASP A 181 -19.27 -6.81 6.40
C ASP A 181 -20.40 -7.50 5.64
N VAL A 182 -20.13 -8.71 5.11
CA VAL A 182 -20.99 -9.91 5.18
C VAL A 182 -20.33 -11.09 4.42
N SER A 183 -20.25 -12.22 5.12
CA SER A 183 -19.97 -13.60 4.66
C SER A 183 -18.52 -13.99 4.39
N TYR A 184 -17.88 -14.65 5.38
CA TYR A 184 -17.33 -16.03 5.26
C TYR A 184 -16.87 -16.50 6.66
N VAL A 185 -17.82 -16.91 7.50
CA VAL A 185 -17.63 -17.90 8.58
C VAL A 185 -18.91 -18.72 8.68
N ALA A 186 -18.97 -19.79 7.89
CA ALA A 186 -19.66 -21.07 8.10
C ALA A 186 -19.31 -21.96 6.91
#